data_AF-D4CXU7-F1
#
_entry.id   AF-D4CXU7-F1
#
_cell.length_a   1.000
_cell.length_b   1.000
_cell.length_c   1.000
_cell.angle_alpha   90.00
_cell.angle_beta   90.00
_cell.angle_gamma   90.00
#
_symmetry.space_group_name_H-M   'P 1'
#
loop_
_entity.id
_entity.type
_entity.pdbx_description
1 polymer ?
#
loop_
_entity_poly.entity_id
_entity_poly.type
_entity_poly.pdbx_seq_one_letter_code
_entity_poly.pdbx_strand_id
1 'polypeptide(L)'
;MPKCGNIIRRFRDFFWRKKLEQTVESKKISNIIAARKTISSLLQGDITYKLISLAKDINGLDFQHVDYVTEKIIEKIDKKDLENVIYKVIDVENAKVIESEKLYNFLDKFITKELVEEILSSYNKKDYMLDKIEEGHKVIFDECI
;
A
#
# COMPACT_ATOMS: atom_id res chain seq x y z
N MET A 1 -50.79 22.08 -19.81
CA MET A 1 -49.44 22.71 -19.74
C MET A 1 -48.84 22.45 -18.36
N PRO A 2 -47.67 21.81 -18.23
CA PRO A 2 -47.03 21.63 -16.93
C PRO A 2 -46.63 23.02 -16.39
N LYS A 3 -47.12 23.38 -15.19
CA LYS A 3 -46.75 24.64 -14.52
C LYS A 3 -45.22 24.72 -14.39
N CYS A 4 -44.60 25.83 -14.82
CA CYS A 4 -43.13 26.03 -14.83
C CYS A 4 -42.42 25.60 -13.53
N GLY A 5 -43.08 25.68 -12.38
CA GLY A 5 -42.53 25.22 -11.09
C GLY A 5 -42.16 23.73 -11.02
N ASN A 6 -42.84 22.85 -11.78
CA ASN A 6 -42.53 21.41 -11.79
C ASN A 6 -41.24 21.07 -12.57
N ILE A 7 -40.88 21.90 -13.54
CA ILE A 7 -39.66 21.71 -14.35
C ILE A 7 -38.44 22.17 -13.54
N ILE A 8 -38.53 23.31 -12.87
CA ILE A 8 -37.46 23.85 -12.01
C ILE A 8 -37.18 22.91 -10.82
N ARG A 9 -38.22 22.33 -10.20
CA ARG A 9 -38.06 21.36 -9.11
C ARG A 9 -37.31 20.11 -9.56
N ARG A 10 -37.68 19.53 -10.71
CA ARG A 10 -37.03 18.34 -11.27
C ARG A 10 -35.56 18.58 -11.63
N PHE A 11 -35.24 19.75 -12.18
CA PHE A 11 -33.84 20.12 -12.49
C PHE A 11 -32.99 20.25 -11.22
N ARG A 12 -33.54 20.90 -10.18
CA ARG A 12 -32.86 21.06 -8.90
C ARG A 12 -32.60 19.70 -8.24
N ASP A 13 -33.60 18.82 -8.23
CA ASP A 13 -33.47 17.49 -7.61
C ASP A 13 -32.48 16.59 -8.39
N PHE A 14 -32.45 16.69 -9.72
CA PHE A 14 -31.45 16.01 -10.56
C PHE A 14 -30.03 16.52 -10.29
N PHE A 15 -29.85 17.84 -10.20
CA PHE A 15 -28.54 18.44 -9.93
C PHE A 15 -28.01 18.05 -8.53
N TRP A 16 -28.88 18.05 -7.52
CA TRP A 16 -28.50 17.59 -6.17
C TRP A 16 -28.21 16.10 -6.12
N ARG A 17 -28.94 15.26 -6.86
CA ARG A 17 -28.62 13.82 -6.98
C ARG A 17 -27.27 13.60 -7.64
N LYS A 18 -26.99 14.26 -8.77
CA LYS A 18 -25.67 14.17 -9.43
C LYS A 18 -24.54 14.65 -8.54
N LYS A 19 -24.75 15.75 -7.81
CA LYS A 19 -23.75 16.28 -6.87
C LYS A 19 -23.52 15.31 -5.70
N LEU A 20 -24.59 14.71 -5.17
CA LEU A 20 -24.54 13.66 -4.15
C LEU A 20 -23.80 12.41 -4.65
N GLU A 21 -24.14 11.91 -5.84
CA GLU A 21 -23.47 10.79 -6.51
C GLU A 21 -21.99 11.06 -6.70
N GLN A 22 -21.60 12.25 -7.19
CA GLN A 22 -20.20 12.66 -7.31
C GLN A 22 -19.49 12.74 -5.94
N THR A 23 -20.13 13.26 -4.89
CA THR A 23 -19.54 13.23 -3.54
C THR A 23 -19.45 11.84 -2.93
N VAL A 24 -20.38 10.93 -3.27
CA VAL A 24 -20.32 9.53 -2.83
C VAL A 24 -19.19 8.80 -3.54
N GLU A 25 -19.02 9.01 -4.85
CA GLU A 25 -17.88 8.51 -5.61
C GLU A 25 -16.55 9.09 -5.11
N SER A 26 -16.47 10.40 -4.86
CA SER A 26 -15.24 11.02 -4.35
C SER A 26 -14.88 10.53 -2.94
N LYS A 27 -15.89 10.29 -2.09
CA LYS A 27 -15.68 9.73 -0.74
C LYS A 27 -15.22 8.27 -0.81
N LYS A 28 -15.78 7.46 -1.73
CA LYS A 28 -15.31 6.10 -2.00
C LYS A 28 -13.87 6.07 -2.47
N ILE A 29 -13.50 6.92 -3.43
CA ILE A 29 -12.11 7.03 -3.93
C ILE A 29 -11.16 7.47 -2.80
N SER A 30 -11.55 8.46 -2.00
CA SER A 30 -10.77 8.93 -0.85
C SER A 30 -10.54 7.82 0.18
N ASN A 31 -11.58 7.05 0.51
CA ASN A 31 -11.47 5.91 1.42
C ASN A 31 -10.54 4.82 0.88
N ILE A 32 -10.61 4.51 -0.42
CA ILE A 32 -9.71 3.56 -1.09
C ILE A 32 -8.25 4.04 -1.01
N ILE A 33 -7.99 5.33 -1.26
CA ILE A 33 -6.64 5.90 -1.17
C ILE A 33 -6.13 5.85 0.28
N ALA A 34 -6.97 6.18 1.25
CA ALA A 34 -6.62 6.14 2.67
C ALA A 34 -6.34 4.70 3.14
N ALA A 35 -7.17 3.73 2.73
CA ALA A 35 -6.95 2.32 2.98
C ALA A 35 -5.62 1.84 2.38
N ARG A 36 -5.34 2.19 1.12
CA ARG A 36 -4.07 1.87 0.45
C ARG A 36 -2.85 2.40 1.20
N LYS A 37 -2.89 3.67 1.63
CA LYS A 37 -1.80 4.26 2.44
C LYS A 37 -1.62 3.53 3.76
N THR A 38 -2.72 3.19 4.43
CA THR A 38 -2.70 2.44 5.69
C THR A 38 -2.09 1.05 5.51
N ILE A 39 -2.48 0.33 4.45
CA ILE A 39 -1.87 -0.97 4.06
C ILE A 39 -0.37 -0.84 3.88
N SER A 40 0.07 0.11 3.06
CA SER A 40 1.48 0.27 2.74
C SER A 40 2.30 0.60 3.99
N SER A 41 1.82 1.51 4.85
CA SER A 41 2.51 1.85 6.10
C SER A 41 2.56 0.69 7.09
N LEU A 42 1.48 -0.10 7.21
CA LEU A 42 1.47 -1.28 8.07
C LEU A 42 2.46 -2.34 7.57
N LEU A 43 2.41 -2.67 6.27
CA LEU A 43 3.33 -3.62 5.65
C LEU A 43 4.79 -3.22 5.86
N GLN A 44 5.14 -1.96 5.57
CA GLN A 44 6.49 -1.46 5.77
C GLN A 44 6.91 -1.51 7.24
N GLY A 45 6.02 -1.10 8.16
CA GLY A 45 6.29 -1.13 9.59
C GLY A 45 6.55 -2.54 10.12
N ASP A 46 5.68 -3.49 9.78
CA ASP A 46 5.76 -4.87 10.25
C ASP A 46 6.96 -5.61 9.66
N ILE A 47 7.26 -5.41 8.37
CA ILE A 47 8.46 -5.95 7.71
C ILE A 47 9.71 -5.37 8.39
N THR A 48 9.77 -4.04 8.58
CA THR A 48 10.90 -3.37 9.22
C THR A 48 11.13 -3.89 10.64
N TYR A 49 10.07 -4.02 11.43
CA TYR A 49 10.15 -4.57 12.78
C TYR A 49 10.71 -6.01 12.78
N LYS A 50 10.22 -6.85 11.87
CA LYS A 50 10.72 -8.22 11.71
C LYS A 50 12.20 -8.24 11.32
N LEU A 51 12.62 -7.40 10.38
CA LEU A 51 14.04 -7.29 9.99
C LEU A 51 14.93 -6.85 11.16
N ILE A 52 14.50 -5.86 11.95
CA ILE A 52 15.22 -5.44 13.16
C ILE A 52 15.33 -6.59 14.16
N SER A 53 14.28 -7.40 14.32
CA SER A 53 14.31 -8.57 15.20
C SER A 53 15.31 -9.64 14.72
N LEU A 54 15.43 -9.84 13.40
CA LEU A 54 16.32 -10.80 12.77
C LEU A 54 17.77 -10.32 12.65
N ALA A 55 18.03 -9.02 12.72
CA ALA A 55 19.37 -8.43 12.54
C ALA A 55 20.42 -8.98 13.53
N LYS A 56 19.99 -9.45 14.71
CA LYS A 56 20.88 -10.09 15.70
C LYS A 56 21.41 -11.45 15.23
N ASP A 57 20.65 -12.12 14.38
CA ASP A 57 20.89 -13.50 13.98
C ASP A 57 21.40 -13.63 12.54
N ILE A 58 21.50 -12.52 11.80
CA ILE A 58 21.92 -12.48 10.40
C ILE A 58 23.18 -11.62 10.24
N ASN A 59 24.29 -12.27 9.90
CA ASN A 59 25.53 -11.57 9.64
C ASN A 59 25.41 -10.67 8.40
N GLY A 60 25.76 -9.40 8.56
CA GLY A 60 25.73 -8.43 7.46
C GLY A 60 24.38 -7.73 7.24
N LEU A 61 23.32 -8.10 7.97
CA LEU A 61 22.11 -7.27 8.04
C LEU A 61 22.39 -6.05 8.92
N ASP A 62 22.18 -4.86 8.36
CA ASP A 62 22.40 -3.57 9.04
C ASP A 62 21.31 -2.59 8.61
N PHE A 63 21.13 -1.48 9.33
CA PHE A 63 20.09 -0.49 9.07
C PHE A 63 20.10 0.04 7.63
N GLN A 64 21.28 0.14 7.01
CA GLN A 64 21.41 0.58 5.61
C GLN A 64 20.79 -0.40 4.59
N HIS A 65 20.52 -1.65 4.98
CA HIS A 65 19.94 -2.67 4.11
C HIS A 65 18.42 -2.79 4.24
N VAL A 66 17.82 -2.18 5.26
CA VAL A 66 16.40 -2.35 5.61
C VAL A 66 15.48 -2.00 4.46
N ASP A 67 15.71 -0.87 3.79
CA ASP A 67 14.87 -0.41 2.67
C ASP A 67 14.93 -1.39 1.50
N TYR A 68 16.14 -1.77 1.09
CA TYR A 68 16.36 -2.76 0.01
C TYR A 68 15.69 -4.09 0.32
N VAL A 69 15.92 -4.63 1.53
CA VAL A 69 15.37 -5.94 1.92
C VAL A 69 13.84 -5.87 2.01
N THR A 70 13.29 -4.76 2.51
CA THR A 70 11.84 -4.54 2.58
C THR A 70 11.21 -4.57 1.18
N GLU A 71 11.81 -3.87 0.21
CA GLU A 71 11.34 -3.87 -1.18
C GLU A 71 11.38 -5.27 -1.79
N LYS A 72 12.48 -6.02 -1.61
CA LYS A 72 12.61 -7.38 -2.13
C LYS A 72 11.69 -8.39 -1.47
N ILE A 73 11.38 -8.22 -0.19
CA ILE A 73 10.34 -9.00 0.48
C ILE A 73 8.98 -8.74 -0.17
N ILE A 74 8.62 -7.46 -0.39
CA ILE A 74 7.35 -7.10 -1.03
C ILE A 74 7.24 -7.67 -2.45
N GLU A 75 8.32 -7.64 -3.24
CA GLU A 75 8.37 -8.22 -4.59
C GLU A 75 8.15 -9.74 -4.60
N LYS A 76 8.63 -10.44 -3.57
CA LYS A 76 8.53 -11.91 -3.47
C LYS A 76 7.21 -12.40 -2.89
N ILE A 77 6.42 -11.55 -2.22
CA ILE A 77 5.10 -11.92 -1.69
C ILE A 77 4.13 -12.15 -2.87
N ASP A 78 3.43 -13.28 -2.87
CA ASP A 78 2.36 -13.51 -3.85
C ASP A 78 1.23 -12.50 -3.68
N LYS A 79 0.85 -11.85 -4.78
CA LYS A 79 -0.16 -10.78 -4.78
C LYS A 79 -1.52 -11.26 -4.28
N LYS A 80 -1.93 -12.48 -4.63
CA LYS A 80 -3.24 -13.03 -4.23
C LYS A 80 -3.24 -13.36 -2.75
N ASP A 81 -2.15 -13.93 -2.24
CA ASP A 81 -2.03 -14.22 -0.80
C ASP A 81 -2.04 -12.94 0.02
N LEU A 82 -1.33 -11.90 -0.44
CA LEU A 82 -1.33 -10.59 0.21
C LEU A 82 -2.72 -9.94 0.19
N GLU A 83 -3.40 -9.94 -0.97
CA GLU A 83 -4.78 -9.45 -1.08
C GLU A 83 -5.72 -10.17 -0.10
N ASN A 84 -5.64 -11.50 -0.03
CA ASN A 84 -6.48 -12.32 0.85
C ASN A 84 -6.27 -11.99 2.34
N VAL A 85 -5.06 -11.62 2.75
CA VAL A 85 -4.76 -11.19 4.12
C VAL A 85 -5.23 -9.75 4.34
N ILE A 86 -4.97 -8.85 3.40
CA ILE A 86 -5.36 -7.43 3.50
C ILE A 86 -6.87 -7.27 3.68
N TYR A 87 -7.69 -8.00 2.92
CA TYR A 87 -9.16 -7.94 3.06
C TYR A 87 -9.67 -8.35 4.44
N LYS A 88 -8.89 -9.13 5.19
CA LYS A 88 -9.21 -9.52 6.57
C LYS A 88 -8.71 -8.49 7.58
N VAL A 89 -7.61 -7.82 7.26
CA VAL A 89 -6.95 -6.87 8.16
C VAL A 89 -7.60 -5.49 8.14
N ILE A 90 -8.18 -5.09 7.00
CA ILE A 90 -8.70 -3.74 6.78
C ILE A 90 -10.15 -3.76 6.32
N ASP A 91 -10.96 -3.01 7.05
CA ASP A 91 -12.27 -2.57 6.61
C ASP A 91 -12.08 -1.41 5.61
N VAL A 92 -12.21 -1.73 4.32
CA VAL A 92 -12.05 -0.77 3.22
C VAL A 92 -13.18 0.28 3.20
N GLU A 93 -14.38 -0.07 3.67
CA GLU A 93 -15.52 0.85 3.68
C GLU A 93 -15.32 1.95 4.72
N ASN A 94 -14.83 1.57 5.90
CA ASN A 94 -14.60 2.47 7.01
C ASN A 94 -13.15 2.97 7.13
N ALA A 95 -12.24 2.49 6.26
CA ALA A 95 -10.81 2.76 6.29
C ALA A 95 -10.18 2.51 7.66
N LYS A 96 -10.53 1.38 8.29
CA LYS A 96 -10.07 1.01 9.63
C LYS A 96 -9.36 -0.33 9.63
N VAL A 97 -8.35 -0.43 10.48
CA VAL A 97 -7.67 -1.70 10.77
C VAL A 97 -8.50 -2.46 11.78
N ILE A 98 -8.83 -3.71 11.47
CA ILE A 98 -9.69 -4.55 12.32
C ILE A 98 -8.94 -5.77 12.90
N GLU A 99 -7.94 -6.30 12.20
CA GLU A 99 -7.21 -7.51 12.63
C GLU A 99 -5.73 -7.46 12.23
N SER A 100 -4.99 -6.43 12.69
CA SER A 100 -3.55 -6.26 12.36
C SER A 100 -2.68 -7.46 12.68
N GLU A 101 -3.01 -8.24 13.71
CA GLU A 101 -2.29 -9.46 14.09
C GLU A 101 -2.25 -10.50 12.95
N LYS A 102 -3.25 -10.54 12.06
CA LYS A 102 -3.23 -11.47 10.91
C LYS A 102 -2.16 -11.09 9.90
N LEU A 103 -1.90 -9.80 9.71
CA LEU A 103 -0.83 -9.32 8.85
C LEU A 103 0.53 -9.68 9.45
N TYR A 104 0.70 -9.41 10.75
CA TYR A 104 1.92 -9.76 11.48
C TYR A 104 2.21 -11.26 11.39
N ASN A 105 1.24 -12.13 11.70
CA ASN A 105 1.41 -13.57 11.64
C ASN A 105 1.69 -14.11 10.23
N PHE A 106 1.15 -13.45 9.20
CA PHE A 106 1.46 -13.78 7.81
C PHE A 106 2.92 -13.45 7.48
N LEU A 107 3.35 -12.22 7.80
CA LEU A 107 4.71 -11.77 7.56
C LEU A 107 5.74 -12.53 8.40
N ASP A 108 5.41 -12.87 9.64
CA ASP A 108 6.29 -13.62 10.54
C ASP A 108 6.63 -15.02 10.00
N LYS A 109 5.65 -15.68 9.37
CA LYS A 109 5.84 -16.98 8.70
C LYS A 109 6.58 -16.85 7.37
N PHE A 110 6.36 -15.75 6.66
CA PHE A 110 6.94 -15.53 5.33
C PHE A 110 8.41 -15.08 5.41
N ILE A 111 8.72 -14.16 6.32
CA ILE A 111 10.04 -13.54 6.45
C ILE A 111 10.92 -14.43 7.34
N THR A 112 11.55 -15.39 6.70
CA THR A 112 12.51 -16.31 7.32
C THR A 112 13.93 -15.77 7.27
N LYS A 113 14.81 -16.34 8.10
CA LYS A 113 16.23 -15.99 8.12
C LYS A 113 16.87 -16.27 6.75
N GLU A 114 16.58 -17.44 6.19
CA GLU A 114 17.13 -17.92 4.93
C GLU A 114 16.75 -17.00 3.76
N LEU A 115 15.49 -16.52 3.74
CA LEU A 115 15.02 -15.57 2.74
C LEU A 115 15.80 -14.25 2.80
N VAL A 116 16.04 -13.74 4.02
CA VAL A 116 16.75 -12.47 4.20
C VAL A 116 18.23 -12.60 3.82
N GLU A 117 18.87 -13.72 4.16
CA GLU A 117 20.24 -14.02 3.74
C GLU A 117 20.36 -14.15 2.21
N GLU A 118 19.40 -14.80 1.55
CA GLU A 118 19.32 -14.88 0.08
C GLU A 118 19.26 -13.47 -0.54
N ILE A 119 18.37 -12.60 -0.04
CA ILE A 119 18.22 -11.23 -0.52
C ILE A 119 19.53 -10.45 -0.33
N LEU A 120 20.15 -10.53 0.85
CA LEU A 120 21.40 -9.84 1.15
C LEU A 120 22.55 -10.28 0.24
N SER A 121 22.59 -11.55 -0.17
CA SER A 121 23.63 -12.06 -1.07
C SER A 121 23.64 -11.36 -2.44
N SER A 122 22.49 -10.82 -2.86
CA SER A 122 22.34 -10.05 -4.11
C SER A 122 22.49 -8.53 -3.93
N TYR A 123 22.74 -8.04 -2.71
CA TYR A 123 22.79 -6.61 -2.46
C TYR A 123 24.04 -5.96 -3.05
N ASN A 124 23.83 -5.04 -4.00
CA ASN A 124 24.84 -4.10 -4.45
C ASN A 124 24.38 -2.66 -4.17
N LYS A 125 25.04 -2.03 -3.19
CA LYS A 125 24.72 -0.65 -2.75
C LYS A 125 24.76 0.37 -3.89
N LYS A 126 25.71 0.24 -4.82
CA LYS A 126 25.88 1.21 -5.90
C LYS A 126 24.72 1.14 -6.88
N ASP A 127 24.37 -0.08 -7.30
CA ASP A 127 23.29 -0.31 -8.26
C ASP A 127 21.95 0.08 -7.65
N TYR A 128 21.71 -0.30 -6.38
CA TYR A 128 20.49 0.09 -5.66
C TYR A 128 20.29 1.60 -5.60
N MET A 129 21.34 2.37 -5.29
CA MET A 129 21.24 3.82 -5.23
C MET A 129 21.01 4.46 -6.62
N LEU A 130 21.60 3.89 -7.67
CA LEU A 130 21.37 4.34 -9.04
C LEU A 130 19.93 4.08 -9.48
N ASP A 131 19.39 2.88 -9.20
CA ASP A 131 18.01 2.52 -9.49
C ASP A 131 17.03 3.49 -8.81
N LYS A 132 17.28 3.85 -7.55
CA LYS A 132 16.43 4.81 -6.81
C LYS A 132 16.48 6.23 -7.37
N ILE A 133 17.65 6.67 -7.84
CA ILE A 133 17.78 7.96 -8.52
C ILE A 133 17.01 7.94 -9.84
N GLU A 134 17.10 6.86 -10.62
CA GLU A 134 16.40 6.72 -11.89
C GLU A 134 14.87 6.64 -11.71
N GLU A 135 14.39 5.87 -10.73
CA GLU A 135 12.97 5.84 -10.32
C GLU A 135 12.48 7.23 -9.92
N GLY A 136 13.23 7.93 -9.07
CA GLY A 136 12.90 9.29 -8.65
C GLY A 136 12.84 10.26 -9.83
N HIS A 137 13.77 10.15 -10.78
CA HIS A 137 13.80 10.95 -12.00
C HIS A 137 12.54 10.71 -12.86
N LYS A 138 12.18 9.44 -13.09
CA LYS A 138 10.98 9.08 -13.87
C LYS A 138 9.69 9.64 -13.26
N VAL A 139 9.57 9.61 -11.93
CA VAL A 139 8.41 10.16 -11.21
C VAL A 139 8.33 11.69 -11.32
N ILE A 140 9.46 12.39 -11.28
CA ILE A 140 9.50 13.86 -11.31
C ILE A 140 9.26 14.40 -12.72
N PHE A 141 9.82 13.75 -13.73
CA PHE A 141 9.81 14.24 -15.10
C PHE A 141 8.72 13.64 -15.97
N ASP A 142 7.85 12.79 -15.40
CA ASP A 142 6.67 12.20 -16.05
C ASP A 142 7.02 11.60 -17.43
N GLU A 143 8.24 11.04 -17.56
CA GLU A 143 8.68 10.31 -18.75
C GLU A 143 7.96 8.95 -18.78
N CYS A 144 6.65 9.01 -19.01
CA CYS A 144 5.82 7.87 -19.36
C CYS A 144 6.04 7.53 -20.83
N ILE A 145 6.41 6.27 -21.10
CA ILE A 145 6.39 5.63 -22.43
C ILE A 145 4.98 5.66 -23.01
#